data_AF-A0A661J0J7-F1
#
_entry.id   AF-A0A661J0J7-F1
#
_cell.length_a   1.000
_cell.length_b   1.000
_cell.length_c   1.000
_cell.angle_alpha   90.00
_cell.angle_beta   90.00
_cell.angle_gamma   90.00
#
_symmetry.space_group_name_H-M   'P 1'
#
loop_
_entity.id
_entity.type
_entity.pdbx_description
1 polymer ?
#
loop_
_entity_poly.entity_id
_entity_poly.type
_entity_poly.pdbx_seq_one_letter_code
_entity_poly.pdbx_strand_id
1 'polypeptide(L)'
;PSESSRIRDAFEAGDFARAALLIREASEEVFTLASLLGEVKKGILGEIQRERMEEISLILDQIYSEWTPLIRLLREGELTFPPKFLRVAEYVLMERAERAVRELSGELLGAVMEEVRILGLSLDFDALAHELLLKMEGLLPEMLRRPEGEASQRLREAVELSRLLPVPVPLGKVQAHVLMALKGLAGDPPGVLRELAQMLGVEVRP
;
A
#
# COMPACT_ATOMS: atom_id res chain seq x y z
N PRO A 1 -9.45 14.52 43.44
CA PRO A 1 -9.27 13.87 42.13
C PRO A 1 -9.57 14.85 41.00
N SER A 2 -8.68 14.98 40.00
CA SER A 2 -8.95 15.81 38.83
C SER A 2 -10.12 15.24 38.03
N GLU A 3 -10.86 16.09 37.33
CA GLU A 3 -12.05 15.71 36.55
C GLU A 3 -11.73 14.66 35.48
N SER A 4 -10.55 14.79 34.84
CA SER A 4 -10.01 13.80 33.90
C SER A 4 -9.71 12.44 34.52
N SER A 5 -9.35 12.37 35.82
CA SER A 5 -9.15 11.10 36.52
C SER A 5 -10.47 10.36 36.69
N ARG A 6 -11.55 11.07 37.05
CA ARG A 6 -12.88 10.46 37.26
C ARG A 6 -13.51 9.94 35.97
N ILE A 7 -13.26 10.64 34.86
CA ILE A 7 -13.70 10.20 33.51
C ILE A 7 -12.98 8.91 33.11
N ARG A 8 -11.65 8.85 33.32
CA ARG A 8 -10.83 7.67 33.03
C ARG A 8 -11.30 6.47 33.86
N ASP A 9 -11.48 6.65 35.17
CA ASP A 9 -11.91 5.58 36.07
C ASP A 9 -13.28 5.00 35.67
N ALA A 10 -14.22 5.84 35.24
CA ALA A 10 -15.53 5.40 34.76
C ALA A 10 -15.44 4.64 33.41
N PHE A 11 -14.53 5.05 32.53
CA PHE A 11 -14.29 4.38 31.25
C PHE A 11 -13.64 3.01 31.43
N GLU A 12 -12.61 2.91 32.28
CA GLU A 12 -11.91 1.66 32.58
C GLU A 12 -12.82 0.63 33.29
N ALA A 13 -13.81 1.10 34.06
CA ALA A 13 -14.83 0.26 34.68
C ALA A 13 -15.95 -0.20 33.71
N GLY A 14 -15.92 0.22 32.44
CA GLY A 14 -16.97 -0.09 31.45
C GLY A 14 -18.30 0.63 31.70
N ASP A 15 -18.36 1.60 32.61
CA ASP A 15 -19.54 2.41 32.91
C ASP A 15 -19.60 3.61 31.97
N PHE A 16 -19.89 3.31 30.69
CA PHE A 16 -19.91 4.31 29.62
C PHE A 16 -21.00 5.36 29.80
N ALA A 17 -22.10 5.04 30.49
CA ALA A 17 -23.15 6.01 30.82
C ALA A 17 -22.64 7.07 31.80
N ARG A 18 -21.87 6.66 32.80
CA ARG A 18 -21.25 7.57 33.78
C ARG A 18 -20.11 8.37 33.17
N ALA A 19 -19.29 7.76 32.31
CA ALA A 19 -18.25 8.48 31.57
C ALA A 19 -18.85 9.58 30.65
N ALA A 20 -19.99 9.30 30.02
CA ALA A 20 -20.72 10.26 29.17
C ALA A 20 -21.22 11.48 29.95
N LEU A 21 -21.76 11.24 31.15
CA LEU A 21 -22.27 12.30 32.00
C LEU A 21 -21.14 13.22 32.46
N LEU A 22 -20.01 12.64 32.90
CA LEU A 22 -18.85 13.40 33.37
C LEU A 22 -18.19 14.21 32.25
N ILE A 23 -18.12 13.67 31.03
CA ILE A 23 -17.60 14.41 29.86
C ILE A 23 -18.53 15.58 29.48
N ARG A 24 -19.85 15.40 29.62
CA ARG A 24 -20.83 16.46 29.37
C ARG A 24 -20.77 17.58 30.42
N GLU A 25 -20.47 17.23 31.68
CA GLU A 25 -20.30 18.20 32.76
C GLU A 25 -19.00 19.01 32.63
N ALA A 26 -17.96 18.41 32.03
CA ALA A 26 -16.62 18.99 31.93
C ALA A 26 -16.33 19.77 30.63
N SER A 27 -17.19 19.74 29.61
CA SER A 27 -16.95 20.33 28.28
C SER A 27 -18.00 21.39 27.92
N GLU A 28 -17.56 22.58 27.49
CA GLU A 28 -18.45 23.62 26.94
C GLU A 28 -18.89 23.33 25.48
N GLU A 29 -18.19 22.45 24.76
CA GLU A 29 -18.54 22.00 23.41
C GLU A 29 -19.13 20.58 23.43
N VAL A 30 -20.31 20.42 22.80
CA VAL A 30 -21.14 19.21 22.84
C VAL A 30 -20.65 18.16 21.84
N PHE A 31 -19.50 17.53 22.08
CA PHE A 31 -19.25 16.22 21.47
C PHE A 31 -19.97 15.17 22.32
N THR A 32 -21.05 14.59 21.80
CA THR A 32 -21.74 13.52 22.52
C THR A 32 -20.77 12.34 22.69
N LEU A 33 -20.80 11.66 23.85
CA LEU A 33 -20.00 10.45 24.04
C LEU A 33 -20.28 9.41 22.95
N ALA A 34 -21.49 9.41 22.36
CA ALA A 34 -21.88 8.57 21.24
C ALA A 34 -21.05 8.83 19.97
N SER A 35 -20.68 10.08 19.69
CA SER A 35 -19.81 10.44 18.55
C SER A 35 -18.38 9.92 18.76
N LEU A 36 -17.79 10.16 19.94
CA LEU A 36 -16.46 9.66 20.29
C LEU A 36 -16.41 8.13 20.36
N LEU A 37 -17.45 7.49 20.93
CA LEU A 37 -17.61 6.04 20.93
C LEU A 37 -17.82 5.48 19.52
N GLY A 38 -18.45 6.21 18.61
CA GLY A 38 -18.62 5.80 17.22
C GLY A 38 -17.29 5.73 16.47
N GLU A 39 -16.44 6.75 16.64
CA GLU A 39 -15.10 6.78 16.05
C GLU A 39 -14.18 5.74 16.68
N VAL A 40 -14.19 5.61 18.01
CA VAL A 40 -13.42 4.57 18.71
C VAL A 40 -13.91 3.17 18.34
N LYS A 41 -15.22 2.93 18.20
CA LYS A 41 -15.76 1.65 17.73
C LYS A 41 -15.39 1.35 16.28
N LYS A 42 -15.38 2.35 15.39
CA LYS A 42 -14.89 2.19 14.01
C LYS A 42 -13.39 1.88 13.99
N GLY A 43 -12.60 2.52 14.85
CA GLY A 43 -11.18 2.22 15.04
C GLY A 43 -10.96 0.78 15.48
N ILE A 44 -11.60 0.35 16.58
CA ILE A 44 -11.50 -1.01 17.12
C ILE A 44 -12.01 -2.05 16.12
N LEU A 45 -13.16 -1.81 15.47
CA LEU A 45 -13.67 -2.73 14.44
C LEU A 45 -12.73 -2.81 13.24
N GLY A 46 -12.13 -1.69 12.83
CA GLY A 46 -11.13 -1.66 11.77
C GLY A 46 -9.86 -2.43 12.14
N GLU A 47 -9.40 -2.34 13.40
CA GLU A 47 -8.26 -3.10 13.92
C GLU A 47 -8.55 -4.60 13.99
N ILE A 48 -9.69 -4.99 14.56
CA ILE A 48 -10.10 -6.41 14.62
C ILE A 48 -10.28 -6.97 13.20
N GLN A 49 -10.90 -6.21 12.30
CA GLN A 49 -11.04 -6.65 10.91
C GLN A 49 -9.67 -6.82 10.25
N ARG A 50 -8.74 -5.87 10.42
CA ARG A 50 -7.39 -5.97 9.89
C ARG A 50 -6.67 -7.21 10.40
N GLU A 51 -6.67 -7.43 11.72
CA GLU A 51 -6.04 -8.61 12.34
C GLU A 51 -6.63 -9.91 11.79
N ARG A 52 -7.96 -10.00 11.69
CA ARG A 52 -8.62 -11.18 11.11
C ARG A 52 -8.34 -11.37 9.63
N MET A 53 -8.20 -10.29 8.86
CA MET A 53 -7.82 -10.36 7.45
C MET A 53 -6.37 -10.78 7.28
N GLU A 54 -5.46 -10.33 8.14
CA GLU A 54 -4.08 -10.80 8.17
C GLU A 54 -3.99 -12.30 8.49
N GLU A 55 -4.74 -12.79 9.48
CA GLU A 55 -4.85 -14.22 9.80
C GLU A 55 -5.38 -15.04 8.60
N ILE A 56 -6.45 -14.55 7.95
CA ILE A 56 -7.05 -15.22 6.78
C ILE A 56 -6.06 -15.22 5.61
N SER A 57 -5.37 -14.11 5.35
CA SER A 57 -4.34 -14.03 4.30
C SER A 57 -3.22 -15.04 4.54
N LEU A 58 -2.78 -15.22 5.80
CA LEU A 58 -1.76 -16.22 6.14
C LEU A 58 -2.23 -17.65 5.86
N ILE A 59 -3.47 -17.99 6.25
CA ILE A 59 -4.04 -19.31 6.01
C ILE A 59 -4.20 -19.57 4.51
N LEU A 60 -4.72 -18.59 3.75
CA LEU A 60 -4.88 -18.71 2.31
C LEU A 60 -3.54 -18.84 1.58
N ASP A 61 -2.51 -18.10 2.00
CA ASP A 61 -1.16 -18.19 1.45
C ASP A 61 -0.54 -19.57 1.70
N GLN A 62 -0.75 -20.15 2.88
CA GLN A 62 -0.32 -21.52 3.19
C GLN A 62 -1.04 -22.54 2.31
N ILE A 63 -2.39 -22.46 2.24
CA ILE A 63 -3.20 -23.36 1.41
C ILE A 63 -2.75 -23.28 -0.06
N TYR A 64 -2.55 -22.07 -0.58
CA TYR A 64 -2.10 -21.85 -1.95
C TYR A 64 -0.71 -22.44 -2.19
N SER A 65 0.21 -22.29 -1.23
CA SER A 65 1.56 -22.84 -1.31
C SER A 65 1.55 -24.37 -1.33
N GLU A 66 0.71 -25.01 -0.52
CA GLU A 66 0.50 -26.47 -0.51
C GLU A 66 -0.03 -26.99 -1.84
N TRP A 67 -0.72 -26.16 -2.62
CA TRP A 67 -1.25 -26.53 -3.92
C TRP A 67 -0.24 -26.46 -5.07
N THR A 68 1.00 -26.02 -4.83
CA THR A 68 2.05 -25.97 -5.88
C THR A 68 2.17 -27.26 -6.71
N PRO A 69 2.16 -28.48 -6.12
CA PRO A 69 2.20 -29.72 -6.90
C PRO A 69 0.96 -29.92 -7.77
N LEU A 70 -0.23 -29.54 -7.27
CA LEU A 70 -1.49 -29.63 -8.00
C LEU A 70 -1.49 -28.66 -9.19
N ILE A 71 -0.97 -27.44 -9.03
CA ILE A 71 -0.84 -26.47 -10.11
C ILE A 71 0.00 -27.05 -11.26
N ARG A 72 1.15 -27.65 -10.91
CA ARG A 72 2.04 -28.27 -11.89
C ARG A 72 1.35 -29.41 -12.63
N LEU A 73 0.65 -30.29 -11.90
CA LEU A 73 -0.07 -31.42 -12.48
C LEU A 73 -1.19 -30.98 -13.42
N LEU A 74 -2.00 -30.01 -13.02
CA LEU A 74 -3.09 -29.48 -13.85
C LEU A 74 -2.54 -28.86 -15.14
N ARG A 75 -1.41 -28.15 -15.05
CA ARG A 75 -0.74 -27.55 -16.20
C ARG A 75 -0.16 -28.60 -17.16
N GLU A 76 0.52 -29.61 -16.65
CA GLU A 76 1.09 -30.70 -17.47
C GLU A 76 0.00 -31.51 -18.19
N GLY A 77 -1.17 -31.65 -17.57
CA GLY A 77 -2.32 -32.33 -18.17
C GLY A 77 -3.20 -31.45 -19.06
N GLU A 78 -2.86 -30.18 -19.28
CA GLU A 78 -3.71 -29.18 -19.97
C GLU A 78 -5.15 -29.12 -19.39
N LEU A 79 -5.29 -29.36 -18.08
CA LEU A 79 -6.56 -29.38 -17.39
C LEU A 79 -6.94 -27.99 -16.87
N THR A 80 -8.22 -27.67 -16.91
CA THR A 80 -8.73 -26.40 -16.39
C THR A 80 -8.67 -26.36 -14.87
N PHE A 81 -8.23 -25.23 -14.31
CA PHE A 81 -8.26 -25.00 -12.87
C PHE A 81 -9.70 -24.86 -12.36
N PRO A 82 -10.06 -25.50 -11.22
CA PRO A 82 -11.36 -25.31 -10.60
C PRO A 82 -11.61 -23.82 -10.25
N PRO A 83 -12.82 -23.26 -10.45
CA PRO A 83 -13.07 -21.84 -10.19
C PRO A 83 -12.75 -21.40 -8.75
N LYS A 84 -13.02 -22.24 -7.74
CA LYS A 84 -12.71 -21.96 -6.33
C LYS A 84 -11.21 -21.83 -6.08
N PHE A 85 -10.41 -22.61 -6.81
CA PHE A 85 -8.96 -22.55 -6.77
C PHE A 85 -8.47 -21.19 -7.28
N LEU A 86 -8.97 -20.77 -8.45
CA LEU A 86 -8.61 -19.51 -9.07
C LEU A 86 -8.94 -18.30 -8.19
N ARG A 87 -10.04 -18.35 -7.42
CA ARG A 87 -10.39 -17.29 -6.47
C ARG A 87 -9.41 -17.14 -5.31
N VAL A 88 -8.93 -18.25 -4.76
CA VAL A 88 -7.90 -18.22 -3.71
C VAL A 88 -6.58 -17.72 -4.27
N ALA A 89 -6.21 -18.19 -5.46
CA ALA A 89 -5.00 -17.72 -6.16
C ALA A 89 -5.05 -16.22 -6.45
N GLU A 90 -6.18 -15.72 -6.98
CA GLU A 90 -6.41 -14.30 -7.24
C GLU A 90 -6.19 -13.45 -5.98
N TYR A 91 -6.78 -13.86 -4.84
CA TYR A 91 -6.61 -13.15 -3.58
C TYR A 91 -5.16 -13.16 -3.07
N VAL A 92 -4.53 -14.33 -3.03
CA VAL A 92 -3.14 -14.48 -2.53
C VAL A 92 -2.15 -13.72 -3.41
N LEU A 93 -2.32 -13.79 -4.74
CA LEU A 93 -1.46 -13.08 -5.69
C LEU A 93 -1.66 -11.56 -5.62
N MET A 94 -2.88 -11.08 -5.36
CA MET A 94 -3.13 -9.66 -5.12
C MET A 94 -2.40 -9.16 -3.87
N GLU A 95 -2.55 -9.86 -2.73
CA GLU A 95 -1.85 -9.52 -1.49
C GLU A 95 -0.32 -9.53 -1.64
N ARG A 96 0.22 -10.51 -2.38
CA ARG A 96 1.65 -10.56 -2.71
C ARG A 96 2.09 -9.40 -3.62
N ALA A 97 1.25 -9.01 -4.59
CA ALA A 97 1.52 -7.86 -5.45
C ALA A 97 1.53 -6.54 -4.68
N GLU A 98 0.53 -6.31 -3.82
CA GLU A 98 0.46 -5.14 -2.93
C GLU A 98 1.67 -5.08 -2.01
N ARG A 99 2.08 -6.23 -1.43
CA ARG A 99 3.31 -6.33 -0.65
C ARG A 99 4.54 -5.96 -1.48
N ALA A 100 4.64 -6.46 -2.71
CA ALA A 100 5.75 -6.13 -3.60
C ALA A 100 5.82 -4.62 -3.89
N VAL A 101 4.69 -3.96 -4.12
CA VAL A 101 4.60 -2.51 -4.27
C VAL A 101 5.01 -1.80 -2.97
N ARG A 102 4.55 -2.27 -1.81
CA ARG A 102 4.88 -1.72 -0.49
C ARG A 102 6.34 -1.89 -0.09
N GLU A 103 7.01 -2.93 -0.58
CA GLU A 103 8.43 -3.19 -0.32
C GLU A 103 9.35 -2.69 -1.46
N LEU A 104 8.78 -2.30 -2.61
CA LEU A 104 9.51 -2.01 -3.85
C LEU A 104 10.32 -3.22 -4.35
N SER A 105 9.78 -4.42 -4.17
CA SER A 105 10.44 -5.66 -4.57
C SER A 105 10.06 -6.05 -6.00
N GLY A 106 10.96 -5.80 -6.94
CA GLY A 106 10.78 -6.21 -8.35
C GLY A 106 10.83 -7.73 -8.53
N GLU A 107 11.59 -8.43 -7.69
CA GLU A 107 11.66 -9.89 -7.67
C GLU A 107 10.30 -10.50 -7.28
N LEU A 108 9.70 -10.01 -6.19
CA LEU A 108 8.39 -10.49 -5.73
C LEU A 108 7.30 -10.17 -6.75
N LEU A 109 7.28 -8.95 -7.28
CA LEU A 109 6.28 -8.55 -8.29
C LEU A 109 6.42 -9.39 -9.56
N GLY A 110 7.66 -9.62 -10.02
CA GLY A 110 7.95 -10.45 -11.19
C GLY A 110 7.47 -11.90 -11.02
N ALA A 111 7.69 -12.50 -9.85
CA ALA A 111 7.18 -13.83 -9.54
C ALA A 111 5.65 -13.88 -9.58
N VAL A 112 4.98 -12.87 -9.00
CA VAL A 112 3.53 -12.75 -9.04
C VAL A 112 3.01 -12.61 -10.48
N MET A 113 3.61 -11.75 -11.30
CA MET A 113 3.19 -11.56 -12.69
C MET A 113 3.29 -12.86 -13.51
N GLU A 114 4.35 -13.64 -13.28
CA GLU A 114 4.51 -14.93 -13.94
C GLU A 114 3.46 -15.95 -13.50
N GLU A 115 3.14 -16.02 -12.20
CA GLU A 115 2.07 -16.90 -11.70
C GLU A 115 0.69 -16.48 -12.23
N VAL A 116 0.39 -15.19 -12.26
CA VAL A 116 -0.86 -14.63 -12.84
C VAL A 116 -0.99 -15.03 -14.31
N ARG A 117 0.11 -14.93 -15.07
CA ARG A 117 0.17 -15.34 -16.48
C ARG A 117 -0.06 -16.84 -16.64
N ILE A 118 0.54 -17.67 -15.80
CA ILE A 118 0.38 -19.14 -15.83
C ILE A 118 -1.07 -19.55 -15.55
N LEU A 119 -1.72 -18.88 -14.58
CA LEU A 119 -3.08 -19.19 -14.17
C LEU A 119 -4.16 -18.50 -15.04
N GLY A 120 -3.76 -17.61 -15.94
CA GLY A 120 -4.68 -16.84 -16.79
C GLY A 120 -5.58 -15.91 -15.97
N LEU A 121 -5.07 -15.38 -14.85
CA LEU A 121 -5.81 -14.48 -13.97
C LEU A 121 -5.71 -13.03 -14.44
N SER A 122 -6.69 -12.21 -14.06
CA SER A 122 -6.65 -10.75 -14.21
C SER A 122 -6.79 -10.14 -12.82
N LEU A 123 -5.70 -9.57 -12.30
CA LEU A 123 -5.74 -8.82 -11.06
C LEU A 123 -6.21 -7.38 -11.32
N ASP A 124 -6.54 -6.64 -10.26
CA ASP A 124 -6.80 -5.20 -10.33
C ASP A 124 -5.46 -4.44 -10.43
N PHE A 125 -4.90 -4.46 -11.64
CA PHE A 125 -3.62 -3.79 -11.92
C PHE A 125 -3.72 -2.26 -11.87
N ASP A 126 -4.92 -1.70 -12.08
CA ASP A 126 -5.16 -0.27 -11.97
C ASP A 126 -5.00 0.21 -10.52
N ALA A 127 -5.50 -0.57 -9.55
CA ALA A 127 -5.28 -0.32 -8.13
C ALA A 127 -3.78 -0.36 -7.76
N LEU A 128 -3.04 -1.36 -8.23
CA LEU A 128 -1.59 -1.47 -8.01
C LEU A 128 -0.81 -0.31 -8.62
N ALA A 129 -1.17 0.10 -9.85
CA ALA A 129 -0.57 1.24 -10.52
C ALA A 129 -0.83 2.55 -9.74
N HIS A 130 -2.04 2.71 -9.20
CA HIS A 130 -2.38 3.85 -8.37
C HIS A 130 -1.61 3.87 -7.05
N GLU A 131 -1.50 2.74 -6.35
CA GLU A 131 -0.72 2.63 -5.11
C GLU A 131 0.76 2.96 -5.35
N LEU A 132 1.33 2.41 -6.42
CA LEU A 132 2.71 2.68 -6.81
C LEU A 132 2.94 4.17 -7.12
N LEU A 133 2.00 4.83 -7.82
CA LEU A 133 2.06 6.26 -8.07
C LEU A 133 2.04 7.07 -6.76
N LEU A 134 1.11 6.78 -5.85
CA LEU A 134 1.02 7.48 -4.55
C LEU A 134 2.32 7.35 -3.77
N LYS A 135 2.95 6.17 -3.83
CA LYS A 135 4.23 5.92 -3.19
C LYS A 135 5.37 6.73 -3.83
N MET A 136 5.44 6.79 -5.16
CA MET A 136 6.39 7.66 -5.86
C MET A 136 6.21 9.13 -5.46
N GLU A 137 4.97 9.60 -5.42
CA GLU A 137 4.64 10.97 -5.02
C GLU A 137 5.05 11.28 -3.58
N GLY A 138 4.92 10.31 -2.67
CA GLY A 138 5.38 10.44 -1.29
C GLY A 138 6.92 10.51 -1.15
N LEU A 139 7.67 9.89 -2.06
CA LEU A 139 9.14 9.88 -2.05
C LEU A 139 9.74 11.15 -2.68
N LEU A 140 9.00 11.83 -3.56
CA LEU A 140 9.48 13.01 -4.31
C LEU A 140 10.01 14.13 -3.41
N PRO A 141 9.31 14.60 -2.36
CA PRO A 141 9.78 15.74 -1.57
C PRO A 141 11.14 15.50 -0.91
N GLU A 142 11.39 14.29 -0.42
CA GLU A 142 12.66 13.95 0.23
C GLU A 142 13.78 13.77 -0.80
N MET A 143 13.49 13.11 -1.93
CA MET A 143 14.43 12.98 -3.04
C MET A 143 14.90 14.35 -3.54
N LEU A 144 13.97 15.31 -3.69
CA LEU A 144 14.31 16.66 -4.15
C LEU A 144 15.14 17.46 -3.13
N ARG A 145 14.99 17.20 -1.83
CA ARG A 145 15.81 17.83 -0.78
C ARG A 145 17.20 17.18 -0.67
N ARG A 146 17.27 15.86 -0.84
CA ARG A 146 18.49 15.06 -0.72
C ARG A 146 18.60 14.06 -1.88
N PRO A 147 19.08 14.51 -3.05
CA PRO A 147 19.13 13.68 -4.26
C PRO A 147 20.02 12.44 -4.17
N GLU A 148 20.92 12.34 -3.19
CA GLU A 148 21.78 11.17 -2.97
C GLU A 148 21.32 10.28 -1.80
N GLY A 149 20.12 10.53 -1.26
CA GLY A 149 19.56 9.77 -0.14
C GLY A 149 18.79 8.51 -0.55
N GLU A 150 18.31 7.78 0.46
CA GLU A 150 17.49 6.57 0.29
C GLU A 150 16.24 6.82 -0.58
N ALA A 151 15.62 8.00 -0.47
CA ALA A 151 14.43 8.34 -1.24
C ALA A 151 14.66 8.25 -2.76
N SER A 152 15.84 8.62 -3.24
CA SER A 152 16.20 8.51 -4.65
C SER A 152 16.31 7.06 -5.11
N GLN A 153 16.91 6.21 -4.28
CA GLN A 153 17.04 4.79 -4.56
C GLN A 153 15.67 4.12 -4.63
N ARG A 154 14.82 4.38 -3.63
CA ARG A 154 13.44 3.88 -3.59
C ARG A 154 12.61 4.40 -4.76
N LEU A 155 12.81 5.64 -5.21
CA LEU A 155 12.09 6.17 -6.35
C LEU A 155 12.52 5.49 -7.67
N ARG A 156 13.82 5.17 -7.83
CA ARG A 156 14.30 4.36 -8.95
C ARG A 156 13.68 2.96 -8.95
N GLU A 157 13.68 2.29 -7.81
CA GLU A 157 13.05 0.98 -7.65
C GLU A 157 11.56 1.03 -8.02
N ALA A 158 10.84 2.05 -7.54
CA ALA A 158 9.44 2.26 -7.90
C ALA A 158 9.25 2.43 -9.42
N VAL A 159 10.13 3.19 -10.09
CA VAL A 159 10.08 3.38 -11.55
C VAL A 159 10.34 2.07 -12.28
N GLU A 160 11.28 1.25 -11.83
CA GLU A 160 11.49 -0.09 -12.39
C GLU A 160 10.29 -1.01 -12.18
N LEU A 161 9.68 -1.01 -10.98
CA LEU A 161 8.45 -1.76 -10.71
C LEU A 161 7.31 -1.38 -11.66
N SER A 162 7.20 -0.09 -12.02
CA SER A 162 6.15 0.37 -12.92
C SER A 162 6.19 -0.28 -14.31
N ARG A 163 7.38 -0.74 -14.74
CA ARG A 163 7.58 -1.43 -16.03
C ARG A 163 7.17 -2.90 -15.99
N LEU A 164 7.01 -3.47 -14.80
CA LEU A 164 6.56 -4.85 -14.61
C LEU A 164 5.03 -4.97 -14.65
N LEU A 165 4.31 -3.88 -14.41
CA LEU A 165 2.86 -3.88 -14.45
C LEU A 165 2.35 -3.98 -15.89
N PRO A 166 1.27 -4.73 -16.15
CA PRO A 166 0.68 -4.85 -17.48
C PRO A 166 -0.16 -3.63 -17.88
N VAL A 167 -0.33 -2.67 -16.97
CA VAL A 167 -1.01 -1.38 -17.20
C VAL A 167 -0.03 -0.23 -16.99
N PRO A 168 -0.15 0.87 -17.75
CA PRO A 168 0.74 2.00 -17.61
C PRO A 168 0.48 2.75 -16.31
N VAL A 169 1.54 3.07 -15.56
CA VAL A 169 1.45 3.97 -14.42
C VAL A 169 1.43 5.43 -14.92
N PRO A 170 0.49 6.28 -14.48
CA PRO A 170 0.41 7.66 -14.94
C PRO A 170 1.47 8.56 -14.28
N LEU A 171 2.72 8.49 -14.77
CA LEU A 171 3.90 9.16 -14.19
C LEU A 171 3.95 10.68 -14.41
N GLY A 172 2.95 11.30 -15.04
CA GLY A 172 3.00 12.70 -15.46
C GLY A 172 3.30 13.70 -14.33
N LYS A 173 2.76 13.48 -13.13
CA LYS A 173 3.06 14.33 -11.97
C LYS A 173 4.49 14.15 -11.49
N VAL A 174 5.00 12.91 -11.46
CA VAL A 174 6.38 12.60 -11.08
C VAL A 174 7.37 13.24 -12.06
N GLN A 175 7.12 13.08 -13.36
CA GLN A 175 7.88 13.71 -14.45
C GLN A 175 7.94 15.24 -14.32
N ALA A 176 6.80 15.88 -14.04
CA ALA A 176 6.73 17.33 -13.89
C ALA A 176 7.59 17.85 -12.73
N HIS A 177 7.58 17.17 -11.57
CA HIS A 177 8.40 17.57 -10.42
C HIS A 177 9.90 17.44 -10.70
N VAL A 178 10.31 16.33 -11.34
CA VAL A 178 11.71 16.13 -11.73
C VAL A 178 12.16 17.18 -12.76
N LEU A 179 11.32 17.49 -13.74
CA LEU A 179 11.60 18.55 -14.72
C LEU A 179 11.74 19.93 -14.07
N MET A 180 10.85 20.27 -13.14
CA MET A 180 10.92 21.54 -12.40
C MET A 180 12.21 21.63 -11.57
N ALA A 181 12.60 20.55 -10.91
CA ALA A 181 13.84 20.48 -10.14
C ALA A 181 15.07 20.70 -11.03
N LEU A 182 15.12 20.05 -12.19
CA LEU A 182 16.20 20.24 -13.16
C LEU A 182 16.29 21.69 -13.65
N LYS A 183 15.16 22.33 -13.96
CA LYS A 183 15.11 23.73 -14.41
C LYS A 183 15.49 24.73 -13.32
N GLY A 184 15.29 24.38 -12.04
CA GLY A 184 15.61 25.25 -10.90
C GLY A 184 17.09 25.25 -10.51
N LEU A 185 17.90 24.35 -11.07
CA LEU A 185 19.32 24.26 -10.76
C LEU A 185 20.12 25.25 -11.60
N ALA A 186 20.92 26.09 -10.95
CA ALA A 186 21.79 27.07 -11.60
C ALA A 186 23.10 26.47 -12.16
N GLY A 187 23.24 25.14 -12.14
CA GLY A 187 24.45 24.41 -12.51
C GLY A 187 24.16 22.98 -12.94
N ASP A 188 25.20 22.15 -13.06
CA ASP A 188 25.04 20.77 -13.53
C ASP A 188 24.19 19.96 -12.53
N PRO A 189 23.10 19.28 -12.97
CA PRO A 189 22.25 18.55 -12.06
C PRO A 189 22.98 17.34 -11.45
N PRO A 190 22.64 16.96 -10.19
CA PRO A 190 23.16 15.75 -9.58
C PRO A 190 22.97 14.55 -10.50
N GLY A 191 23.98 13.68 -10.60
CA GLY A 191 23.93 12.52 -11.50
C GLY A 191 22.70 11.65 -11.30
N VAL A 192 22.26 11.48 -10.04
CA VAL A 192 21.05 10.75 -9.66
C VAL A 192 19.78 11.38 -10.23
N LEU A 193 19.66 12.72 -10.23
CA LEU A 193 18.49 13.40 -10.78
C LEU A 193 18.44 13.28 -12.31
N ARG A 194 19.61 13.30 -12.96
CA ARG A 194 19.73 13.09 -14.41
C ARG A 194 19.36 11.65 -14.80
N GLU A 195 19.86 10.66 -14.06
CA GLU A 195 19.51 9.25 -14.25
C GLU A 195 18.01 9.03 -14.11
N LEU A 196 17.40 9.55 -13.04
CA LEU A 196 15.97 9.43 -12.82
C LEU A 196 15.15 10.12 -13.93
N ALA A 197 15.58 11.29 -14.39
CA ALA A 197 14.95 11.96 -15.51
C ALA A 197 14.98 11.11 -16.79
N GLN A 198 16.11 10.44 -17.07
CA GLN A 198 16.22 9.50 -18.20
C GLN A 198 15.29 8.31 -18.04
N MET A 199 15.23 7.70 -16.84
CA MET A 199 14.33 6.56 -16.57
C MET A 199 12.85 6.91 -16.76
N LEU A 200 12.49 8.15 -16.42
CA LEU A 200 11.15 8.71 -16.57
C LEU A 200 10.87 9.26 -17.98
N GLY A 201 11.84 9.23 -18.91
CA GLY A 201 11.68 9.80 -20.25
C GLY A 201 11.52 11.32 -20.27
N VAL A 202 12.04 12.02 -19.26
CA VAL A 202 12.01 13.49 -19.18
C VAL A 202 13.16 14.05 -20.01
N GLU A 203 12.85 14.65 -21.15
CA GLU A 203 13.85 15.35 -21.97
C GLU A 203 14.31 16.64 -21.29
N VAL A 204 15.59 16.69 -20.94
CA VAL A 204 16.26 17.93 -20.52
C VAL A 204 16.82 18.56 -21.79
N ARG A 205 16.09 19.50 -22.39
CA ARG A 205 16.67 20.30 -23.47
C ARG A 205 17.79 21.17 -22.89
N PRO A 206 18.99 21.19 -23.52
CA PRO A 206 20.11 22.01 -23.09
C PRO A 206 19.80 23.51 -23.17
#